data_AF-A0A246JRV2-F1
#
_entry.id   AF-A0A246JRV2-F1
#
_cell.length_a   1.000
_cell.length_b   1.000
_cell.length_c   1.000
_cell.angle_alpha   90.00
_cell.angle_beta   90.00
_cell.angle_gamma   90.00
#
_symmetry.space_group_name_H-M   'P 1'
#
loop_
_entity.id
_entity.type
_entity.pdbx_description
1 polymer ?
#
loop_
_entity_poly.entity_id
_entity_poly.type
_entity_poly.pdbx_seq_one_letter_code
_entity_poly.pdbx_strand_id
1 'polypeptide(L)' 'MGIERGWITHGGGKRPVAPDTPVEVRHRSGEESGSYMAHYGNDARACCWAWKHVGDPGDIVAYRVLPATPKES' A
#
# COMPACT_ATOMS: atom_id res chain seq x y z
N MET A 1 -3.66 13.84 15.75
CA MET A 1 -3.62 12.87 14.63
C MET A 1 -2.16 12.58 14.34
N GLY A 2 -1.66 11.43 14.82
CA GLY A 2 -0.26 11.06 14.65
C GLY A 2 -0.02 10.56 13.22
N ILE A 3 0.78 11.28 12.45
CA ILE A 3 1.31 10.75 11.20
C ILE A 3 2.47 9.85 11.61
N GLU A 4 2.17 8.56 11.82
CA GLU A 4 3.19 7.57 12.13
C GLU A 4 4.06 7.36 10.88
N ARG A 5 5.15 8.13 10.77
CA ARG A 5 6.27 7.87 9.83
C ARG A 5 5.85 7.74 8.35
N GLY A 6 4.89 8.53 7.90
CA GLY A 6 4.46 8.57 6.49
C GLY A 6 3.40 7.53 6.10
N TRP A 7 2.89 6.73 7.05
CA TRP A 7 1.70 5.92 6.84
C TRP A 7 0.42 6.75 6.93
N ILE A 8 -0.43 6.59 5.95
CA ILE A 8 -1.76 7.21 5.86
C ILE A 8 -2.77 6.14 6.24
N THR A 9 -3.52 6.36 7.32
CA THR A 9 -4.59 5.45 7.76
C THR A 9 -5.65 5.34 6.68
N HIS A 10 -6.03 4.11 6.34
CA HIS A 10 -7.09 3.80 5.40
C HIS A 10 -8.27 3.19 6.16
N GLY A 11 -9.37 3.94 6.22
CA GLY A 11 -10.63 3.47 6.82
C GLY A 11 -11.42 2.50 5.94
N GLY A 12 -10.84 2.02 4.85
CA GLY A 12 -11.51 1.19 3.85
C GLY A 12 -12.20 1.98 2.73
N GLY A 13 -12.64 1.26 1.69
CA GLY A 13 -13.48 1.80 0.62
C GLY A 13 -12.77 1.91 -0.73
N LYS A 14 -12.77 3.10 -1.34
CA LYS A 14 -12.14 3.30 -2.65
C LYS A 14 -10.63 3.50 -2.51
N ARG A 15 -9.90 3.03 -3.52
CA ARG A 15 -8.48 3.32 -3.72
C ARG A 15 -8.24 4.84 -3.70
N PRO A 16 -7.38 5.35 -2.80
CA PRO A 16 -7.16 6.79 -2.63
C PRO A 16 -6.12 7.39 -3.59
N VAL A 17 -5.37 6.57 -4.32
CA VAL A 17 -4.28 6.99 -5.22
C VAL A 17 -4.47 6.46 -6.64
N ALA A 18 -3.70 7.00 -7.59
CA ALA A 18 -3.74 6.53 -8.98
C ALA A 18 -3.29 5.06 -9.06
N PRO A 19 -3.84 4.26 -10.00
CA PRO A 19 -3.51 2.85 -10.13
C PRO A 19 -2.01 2.60 -10.27
N ASP A 20 -1.30 3.46 -11.00
CA ASP A 20 0.14 3.33 -11.23
C ASP A 20 1.03 3.94 -10.14
N THR A 21 0.44 4.46 -9.06
CA THR A 21 1.21 4.97 -7.92
C THR A 21 1.79 3.79 -7.14
N PRO A 22 3.12 3.69 -6.98
CA PRO A 22 3.71 2.68 -6.11
C PRO A 22 3.37 3.00 -4.65
N VAL A 23 2.91 2.00 -3.92
CA VAL A 23 2.52 2.11 -2.53
C VAL A 23 3.00 0.90 -1.75
N GLU A 24 3.26 1.13 -0.47
CA GLU A 24 3.30 0.05 0.51
C GLU A 24 2.01 0.05 1.29
N VAL A 25 1.55 -1.13 1.66
CA VAL A 25 0.32 -1.31 2.42
C VAL A 25 0.62 -2.02 3.72
N ARG A 26 -0.13 -1.65 4.76
CA ARG A 26 -0.20 -2.36 6.02
C ARG A 26 -1.57 -3.00 6.13
N HIS A 27 -1.58 -4.30 6.36
CA HIS A 27 -2.79 -5.10 6.52
C HIS A 27 -3.30 -5.04 7.95
N ARG A 28 -4.59 -5.37 8.14
CA ARG A 28 -5.24 -5.46 9.45
C ARG A 28 -4.52 -6.45 10.38
N SER A 29 -3.95 -7.51 9.81
CA SER A 29 -3.10 -8.48 10.53
C SER A 29 -1.84 -7.86 11.15
N GLY A 30 -1.47 -6.64 10.75
CA GLY A 30 -0.22 -5.97 11.14
C GLY A 30 0.94 -6.20 10.17
N GLU A 31 0.76 -7.05 9.14
CA GLU A 31 1.78 -7.29 8.12
C GLU A 31 1.95 -6.08 7.19
N GLU A 32 3.21 -5.73 6.90
CA GLU A 32 3.59 -4.69 5.93
C GLU A 32 4.15 -5.35 4.68
N SER A 33 3.52 -5.11 3.53
CA SER A 33 3.74 -5.96 2.34
C SER A 33 4.62 -5.29 1.27
N GLY A 34 4.83 -3.97 1.35
CA GLY A 34 5.44 -3.20 0.28
C GLY A 34 6.96 -3.31 0.14
N SER A 35 7.70 -3.57 1.22
CA SER A 35 9.16 -3.75 1.16
C SER A 35 9.54 -5.07 0.49
N TYR A 36 8.74 -6.11 0.68
CA TYR A 36 8.94 -7.40 0.05
C TYR A 36 8.68 -7.35 -1.46
N MET A 37 7.61 -6.68 -1.90
CA MET A 37 7.27 -6.64 -3.33
C MET A 37 8.28 -5.81 -4.16
N ALA A 38 8.75 -4.68 -3.63
CA ALA A 38 9.76 -3.85 -4.29
C ALA A 38 11.10 -4.56 -4.51
N HIS A 39 11.49 -5.49 -3.61
CA HIS A 39 12.73 -6.24 -3.73
C HIS A 39 12.68 -7.39 -4.75
N TYR A 40 11.50 -7.92 -5.05
CA TYR A 40 11.34 -9.08 -5.94
C TYR A 40 10.82 -8.72 -7.35
N GLY A 41 10.80 -7.44 -7.71
CA GLY A 41 10.26 -6.99 -9.01
C GLY A 41 8.75 -7.21 -9.13
N ASN A 42 8.07 -7.47 -8.02
CA ASN A 42 6.61 -7.50 -7.99
C ASN A 42 6.07 -6.09 -7.92
N ASP A 43 4.98 -5.90 -8.63
CA ASP A 43 4.46 -4.59 -8.94
C ASP A 43 3.80 -3.96 -7.70
N ALA A 44 4.49 -3.01 -7.05
CA ALA A 44 4.01 -2.30 -5.87
C ALA A 44 2.92 -1.25 -6.21
N ARG A 45 2.41 -1.22 -7.44
CA ARG A 45 1.38 -0.28 -7.88
C ARG A 45 0.08 -0.46 -7.09
N ALA A 46 -0.60 0.65 -6.83
CA ALA A 46 -1.86 0.68 -6.11
C ALA A 46 -2.97 -0.16 -6.78
N CYS A 47 -2.92 -0.42 -8.09
CA CYS A 47 -3.85 -1.32 -8.76
C CYS A 47 -3.68 -2.80 -8.40
N CYS A 48 -2.51 -3.21 -7.92
CA CYS A 48 -2.22 -4.59 -7.56
C CYS A 48 -2.79 -4.98 -6.18
N TRP A 49 -3.17 -3.99 -5.39
CA TRP A 49 -3.70 -4.18 -4.04
C TRP A 49 -5.23 -4.21 -4.02
N ALA A 50 -5.78 -5.10 -3.20
CA ALA A 50 -7.21 -5.16 -2.94
C ALA A 50 -7.60 -4.15 -1.84
N TRP A 51 -8.10 -2.97 -2.24
CA TRP A 51 -8.58 -1.91 -1.34
C TRP A 51 -9.93 -2.22 -0.68
N LYS A 52 -10.25 -3.50 -0.53
CA LYS A 52 -11.47 -3.95 0.15
C LYS A 52 -11.27 -3.81 1.67
N HIS A 53 -12.39 -3.67 2.37
CA HIS A 53 -12.44 -3.57 3.81
C HIS A 53 -13.61 -4.40 4.31
N VAL A 54 -13.44 -5.72 4.26
CA VAL A 54 -14.51 -6.71 4.52
C VAL A 54 -14.40 -7.37 5.90
N GLY A 55 -13.50 -6.87 6.75
CA GLY A 55 -13.17 -7.45 8.05
C GLY A 55 -12.14 -8.58 7.98
N ASP A 56 -11.46 -8.75 6.84
CA ASP A 56 -10.47 -9.81 6.63
C ASP A 56 -9.08 -9.37 7.13
N PRO A 57 -8.23 -10.29 7.63
CA PRO A 57 -6.85 -9.99 8.00
C PRO A 57 -6.02 -9.33 6.90
N GLY A 58 -6.32 -9.57 5.61
CA GLY A 58 -5.68 -8.93 4.47
C GLY A 58 -6.24 -7.54 4.11
N ASP A 59 -7.22 -7.02 4.86
CA ASP A 59 -7.74 -5.68 4.63
C ASP A 59 -6.63 -4.64 4.84
N ILE A 60 -6.51 -3.70 3.91
CA ILE A 60 -5.56 -2.60 4.02
C ILE A 60 -6.09 -1.59 5.04
N VAL A 61 -5.33 -1.35 6.10
CA VAL A 61 -5.68 -0.39 7.17
C VAL A 61 -4.80 0.84 7.18
N ALA A 62 -3.67 0.80 6.48
CA ALA A 62 -2.86 1.97 6.18
C ALA A 62 -2.05 1.75 4.90
N TYR A 63 -1.65 2.83 4.26
CA TYR A 63 -0.77 2.80 3.08
C TYR A 63 0.22 3.96 3.14
N ARG A 64 1.36 3.82 2.45
CA ARG A 64 2.28 4.94 2.21
C ARG A 64 2.63 4.98 0.73
N VAL A 65 2.68 6.19 0.18
CA VAL A 65 3.08 6.41 -1.21
C VAL A 65 4.60 6.37 -1.27
N LEU A 66 5.11 5.56 -2.19
CA LEU A 66 6.54 5.48 -2.46
C LEU A 66 6.94 6.54 -3.50
N PRO A 67 8.16 7.08 -3.43
CA PRO A 67 8.72 7.78 -4.57
C PRO A 67 8.75 6.81 -5.75
N ALA A 68 8.39 7.27 -6.94
CA ALA A 68 8.55 6.48 -8.16
C ALA A 68 10.01 6.06 -8.23
N THR A 69 10.29 4.76 -8.19
CA THR A 69 11.63 4.29 -8.55
C THR A 69 11.86 4.70 -10.00
N PRO A 70 12.91 5.47 -10.31
CA PRO A 70 13.27 5.68 -11.70
C PRO A 70 13.52 4.29 -12.27
N LYS A 71 12.71 3.92 -13.25
CA LYS A 71 12.94 2.74 -14.06
C LYS A 71 14.23 3.04 -14.82
N GLU A 72 15.38 2.62 -14.30
CA GLU A 72 16.63 2.66 -15.06
C GLU A 72 16.33 1.96 -16.40
N SER A 73 16.48 2.74 -17.48
CA SER A 73 16.16 2.36 -18.85
C SER A 73 17.30 1.61 -19.50
#